data_AF-A0A3G6M223-F1
#
_entry.id   AF-A0A3G6M223-F1
#
_cell.length_a   1.000
_cell.length_b   1.000
_cell.length_c   1.000
_cell.angle_alpha   90.00
_cell.angle_beta   90.00
_cell.angle_gamma   90.00
#
_symmetry.space_group_name_H-M   'P 1'
#
loop_
_entity.id
_entity.type
_entity.pdbx_description
1 polymer ?
#
loop_
_entity_poly.entity_id
_entity_poly.type
_entity_poly.pdbx_seq_one_letter_code
_entity_poly.pdbx_strand_id
1 'polypeptide(L)'
;MRKTILLGAMFFSCLAFTQQKTPVLGGDRDVHGCIGSAGYTYSQIRNVCVKVFAQKIKLKEVGSDKSSTSMTAVIFSKNMKKAEIFIPYDNAKSIILDREGKSKIWKSGSHIRETYVLVPYKKTGYQIKKDDVVIYQ
;
A
#
# COMPACT_ATOMS: atom_id res chain seq x y z
N MET A 1 52.60 -48.27 29.37
CA MET A 1 53.38 -47.02 29.42
C MET A 1 53.00 -46.17 28.21
N ARG A 2 52.64 -44.92 28.48
CA ARG A 2 52.87 -43.69 27.68
C ARG A 2 52.69 -43.70 26.14
N LYS A 3 51.78 -42.78 25.75
CA LYS A 3 51.95 -41.71 24.72
C LYS A 3 51.83 -42.19 23.25
N THR A 4 51.18 -41.49 22.32
CA THR A 4 50.89 -40.04 22.22
C THR A 4 49.80 -39.81 21.16
N ILE A 5 48.99 -38.78 21.42
CA ILE A 5 48.07 -38.11 20.49
C ILE A 5 48.86 -37.46 19.35
N LEU A 6 48.33 -37.47 18.12
CA LEU A 6 48.64 -36.44 17.13
C LEU A 6 47.43 -36.15 16.23
N LEU A 7 46.86 -34.97 16.47
CA LEU A 7 45.85 -34.26 15.69
C LEU A 7 46.32 -34.03 14.25
N GLY A 8 45.40 -34.09 13.28
CA GLY A 8 45.74 -33.69 11.91
C GLY A 8 44.57 -33.64 10.94
N ALA A 9 43.47 -32.96 11.27
CA ALA A 9 42.49 -32.55 10.27
C ALA A 9 41.67 -31.38 10.81
N MET A 10 41.85 -30.17 10.24
CA MET A 10 41.05 -28.92 10.38
C MET A 10 42.01 -27.74 10.10
N PHE A 11 41.76 -26.74 9.27
CA PHE A 11 40.63 -26.27 8.49
C PHE A 11 41.22 -25.57 7.26
N PHE A 12 40.73 -25.88 6.05
CA PHE A 12 40.86 -24.95 4.93
C PHE A 12 39.93 -23.78 5.24
N SER A 13 40.46 -22.80 5.97
CA SER A 13 39.84 -21.51 6.23
C SER A 13 39.76 -20.75 4.91
N CYS A 14 38.77 -21.11 4.10
CA CYS A 14 38.35 -20.32 2.96
C CYS A 14 37.78 -19.02 3.55
N LEU A 15 38.59 -17.96 3.51
CA LEU A 15 38.09 -16.59 3.67
C LEU A 15 37.17 -16.31 2.48
N ALA A 16 35.94 -16.81 2.56
CA ALA A 16 34.85 -16.35 1.75
C ALA A 16 34.62 -14.89 2.16
N PHE A 17 35.31 -13.98 1.49
CA PHE A 17 34.95 -12.57 1.45
C PHE A 17 33.45 -12.52 1.15
N THR A 18 32.66 -12.19 2.16
CA THR A 18 31.26 -11.85 1.96
C THR A 18 31.29 -10.58 1.12
N GLN A 19 31.16 -10.71 -0.20
CA GLN A 19 30.88 -9.56 -1.06
C GLN A 19 29.60 -8.93 -0.53
N GLN A 20 29.77 -7.80 0.15
CA GLN A 20 28.68 -6.98 0.62
C GLN A 20 27.98 -6.45 -0.64
N LYS A 21 26.95 -7.18 -1.09
CA LYS A 21 26.12 -6.78 -2.24
C LYS A 21 25.65 -5.35 -1.95
N THR A 22 26.09 -4.42 -2.80
CA THR A 22 25.53 -3.08 -2.81
C THR A 22 24.02 -3.20 -2.95
N PRO A 23 23.22 -2.56 -2.08
CA PRO A 23 21.78 -2.64 -2.19
C PRO A 23 21.36 -2.10 -3.56
N VAL A 24 20.60 -2.90 -4.31
CA VAL A 24 20.06 -2.48 -5.59
C VAL A 24 19.08 -1.34 -5.34
N LEU A 25 19.46 -0.11 -5.70
CA LEU A 25 18.58 1.04 -5.63
C LEU A 25 17.41 0.83 -6.61
N GLY A 26 16.17 0.93 -6.10
CA GLY A 26 14.97 0.65 -6.89
C GLY A 26 14.76 -0.83 -7.22
N GLY A 27 15.31 -1.74 -6.42
CA GLY A 27 15.02 -3.18 -6.49
C GLY A 27 13.63 -3.57 -5.97
N ASP A 28 12.87 -2.61 -5.43
CA ASP A 28 11.52 -2.78 -4.87
C ASP A 28 10.40 -2.38 -5.85
N ARG A 29 10.70 -2.37 -7.16
CA ARG A 29 9.70 -2.15 -8.19
C ARG A 29 8.67 -3.29 -8.18
N ASP A 30 7.39 -2.94 -8.13
CA ASP A 30 6.30 -3.91 -8.30
C ASP A 30 6.12 -4.30 -9.79
N VAL A 31 5.12 -5.16 -10.05
CA VAL A 31 4.79 -5.63 -11.41
C VAL A 31 4.37 -4.51 -12.37
N HIS A 32 4.02 -3.33 -11.84
CA HIS A 32 3.71 -2.13 -12.62
C HIS A 32 4.89 -1.15 -12.71
N GLY A 33 6.05 -1.50 -12.15
CA GLY A 33 7.24 -0.67 -12.10
C GLY A 33 7.21 0.42 -11.03
N CYS A 34 6.23 0.39 -10.11
CA CYS A 34 6.13 1.39 -9.05
C CYS A 34 7.13 1.11 -7.93
N ILE A 35 7.86 2.15 -7.54
CA ILE A 35 8.86 2.09 -6.46
C ILE A 35 8.16 2.41 -5.14
N GLY A 36 7.77 1.37 -4.40
CA GLY A 36 7.00 1.50 -3.16
C GLY A 36 7.74 2.31 -2.08
N SER A 37 9.04 2.10 -1.94
CA SER A 37 9.92 2.84 -1.00
C SER A 37 9.99 4.33 -1.30
N ALA A 38 9.76 4.75 -2.54
CA ALA A 38 9.66 6.15 -2.94
C ALA A 38 8.23 6.72 -2.81
N GLY A 39 7.31 5.94 -2.23
CA GLY A 39 5.92 6.30 -1.98
C GLY A 39 5.03 6.24 -3.22
N TYR A 40 5.42 5.50 -4.25
CA TYR A 40 4.59 5.29 -5.44
C TYR A 40 3.70 4.05 -5.29
N THR A 41 2.45 4.20 -5.70
CA THR A 41 1.47 3.11 -5.81
C THR A 41 0.83 3.17 -7.20
N TYR A 42 0.62 2.02 -7.83
CA TYR A 42 -0.07 1.98 -9.13
C TYR A 42 -1.54 2.44 -8.98
N SER A 43 -1.95 3.39 -9.82
CA SER A 43 -3.35 3.80 -9.95
C SER A 43 -3.98 3.08 -11.13
N GLN A 44 -4.99 2.26 -10.86
CA GLN A 44 -5.76 1.56 -11.89
C GLN A 44 -6.59 2.52 -12.75
N ILE A 45 -7.09 3.62 -12.18
CA ILE A 45 -7.84 4.63 -12.95
C ILE A 45 -6.93 5.43 -13.89
N ARG A 46 -5.71 5.75 -13.45
CA ARG A 46 -4.79 6.57 -14.24
C ARG A 46 -3.81 5.77 -15.09
N ASN A 47 -3.65 4.47 -14.81
CA ASN A 47 -2.65 3.59 -15.42
C ASN A 47 -1.21 4.10 -15.26
N VAL A 48 -0.90 4.69 -14.10
CA VAL A 48 0.45 5.21 -13.79
C VAL A 48 0.73 5.07 -12.29
N CYS A 49 2.01 5.05 -11.94
CA CYS A 49 2.44 5.14 -10.55
C CYS A 49 2.19 6.55 -9.99
N VAL A 50 1.42 6.64 -8.91
CA VAL A 50 1.08 7.91 -8.24
C VAL A 50 1.64 7.95 -6.83
N LYS A 51 2.01 9.15 -6.36
CA LYS A 51 2.30 9.38 -4.94
C LYS A 51 1.01 9.64 -4.19
N VAL A 52 0.59 8.70 -3.34
CA VAL A 52 -0.69 8.78 -2.59
C VAL A 52 -0.76 10.07 -1.76
N PHE A 53 0.32 10.43 -1.07
CA PHE A 53 0.39 11.65 -0.25
C PHE A 53 0.36 12.98 -1.04
N ALA A 54 0.61 12.93 -2.36
CA ALA A 54 0.61 14.10 -3.23
C ALA A 54 -0.72 14.30 -3.99
N GLN A 55 -1.72 13.44 -3.75
CA GLN A 55 -3.02 13.57 -4.40
C GLN A 55 -3.82 14.75 -3.85
N LYS A 56 -4.78 15.22 -4.65
CA LYS A 56 -5.63 16.37 -4.31
C LYS A 56 -6.61 16.05 -3.17
N ILE A 57 -7.27 14.88 -3.25
CA ILE A 57 -8.22 14.43 -2.25
C ILE A 57 -7.49 13.47 -1.33
N LYS A 58 -7.32 13.90 -0.09
CA LYS A 58 -6.59 13.18 0.96
C LYS A 58 -7.48 13.12 2.18
N LEU A 59 -7.66 11.93 2.73
CA LEU A 59 -8.48 11.68 3.91
C LEU A 59 -7.59 11.16 5.03
N LYS A 60 -7.91 11.54 6.27
CA LYS A 60 -7.18 11.12 7.46
C LYS A 60 -7.89 9.97 8.14
N GLU A 61 -7.12 9.04 8.68
CA GLU A 61 -7.67 7.94 9.47
C GLU A 61 -8.47 8.48 10.66
N VAL A 62 -9.61 7.84 10.94
CA VAL A 62 -10.48 8.18 12.07
C VAL A 62 -10.27 7.16 13.18
N GLY A 63 -10.15 7.64 14.41
CA GLY A 63 -10.11 6.77 15.59
C GLY A 63 -8.83 5.94 15.74
N SER A 64 -7.68 6.45 15.27
CA SER A 64 -6.40 5.77 15.52
C SER A 64 -5.92 6.05 16.95
N ASP A 65 -5.87 5.01 17.80
CA ASP A 65 -5.21 5.07 19.13
C ASP A 65 -3.68 5.10 19.03
N LYS A 66 -3.15 5.12 17.80
CA LYS A 66 -1.72 5.15 17.50
C LYS A 66 -1.18 6.57 17.60
N SER A 67 0.10 6.69 17.93
CA SER A 67 0.84 7.95 17.93
C SER A 67 1.00 8.59 16.53
N SER A 68 0.66 7.86 15.47
CA SER A 68 0.67 8.34 14.09
C SER A 68 -0.64 8.02 13.39
N THR A 69 -1.17 9.00 12.66
CA THR A 69 -2.41 8.89 11.87
C THR A 69 -2.05 8.58 10.43
N SER A 70 -2.63 7.53 9.87
CA SER A 70 -2.44 7.24 8.45
C SER A 70 -3.31 8.13 7.56
N MET A 71 -2.98 8.16 6.26
CA MET A 71 -3.75 8.91 5.27
C MET A 71 -4.01 8.04 4.05
N THR A 72 -5.11 8.34 3.38
CA THR A 72 -5.49 7.74 2.11
C THR A 72 -5.76 8.83 1.07
N ALA A 73 -5.76 8.46 -0.20
CA ALA A 73 -6.16 9.32 -1.29
C ALA A 73 -7.39 8.77 -2.03
N VAL A 74 -8.09 9.69 -2.70
CA VAL A 74 -9.16 9.35 -3.63
C VAL A 74 -8.81 9.91 -5.01
N ILE A 75 -8.91 9.06 -6.04
CA ILE A 75 -8.80 9.45 -7.44
C ILE A 75 -10.10 9.14 -8.15
N PHE A 76 -10.75 10.15 -8.74
CA PHE A 76 -11.91 9.94 -9.58
C PHE A 76 -11.51 9.71 -11.04
N SER A 77 -12.26 8.84 -11.71
CA SER A 77 -12.31 8.79 -13.17
C SER A 77 -12.85 10.10 -13.75
N LYS A 78 -12.48 10.43 -14.99
CA LYS A 78 -12.90 11.68 -15.65
C LYS A 78 -14.43 11.88 -15.70
N ASN A 79 -15.18 10.79 -15.82
CA ASN A 79 -16.64 10.79 -15.88
C ASN A 79 -17.31 10.62 -14.51
N MET A 80 -16.53 10.60 -13.42
CA MET A 80 -16.98 10.38 -12.05
C MET A 80 -17.70 9.05 -11.82
N LYS A 81 -17.69 8.09 -12.75
CA LYS A 81 -18.36 6.80 -12.59
C LYS A 81 -17.59 5.84 -11.68
N LYS A 82 -16.28 6.02 -11.59
CA LYS A 82 -15.37 5.26 -10.73
C LYS A 82 -14.61 6.17 -9.77
N ALA A 83 -14.39 5.68 -8.57
CA ALA A 83 -13.48 6.26 -7.58
C ALA A 83 -12.48 5.19 -7.14
N GLU A 84 -11.19 5.51 -7.20
CA GLU A 84 -10.13 4.66 -6.66
C GLU A 84 -9.75 5.18 -5.27
N ILE A 85 -9.88 4.31 -4.26
CA ILE A 85 -9.42 4.58 -2.90
C ILE A 85 -8.14 3.79 -2.63
N PHE A 86 -7.18 4.40 -1.93
CA PHE A 86 -5.90 3.76 -1.60
C PHE A 86 -5.91 3.28 -0.16
N ILE A 87 -5.88 1.98 0.10
CA ILE A 87 -5.96 1.49 1.48
C ILE A 87 -4.55 1.16 1.96
N PRO A 88 -3.95 1.99 2.83
CA PRO A 88 -2.66 1.65 3.39
C PRO A 88 -2.82 0.39 4.25
N TYR A 89 -1.83 -0.50 4.21
CA TYR A 89 -1.75 -1.75 5.00
C TYR A 89 -2.68 -2.90 4.60
N ASP A 90 -3.54 -2.75 3.59
CA ASP A 90 -4.22 -3.89 2.98
C ASP A 90 -3.31 -4.56 1.91
N ASN A 91 -3.56 -5.83 1.64
CA ASN A 91 -2.96 -6.56 0.53
C ASN A 91 -3.33 -5.89 -0.81
N ALA A 92 -4.57 -5.39 -0.90
CA ALA A 92 -5.01 -4.55 -2.00
C ALA A 92 -4.49 -3.11 -1.81
N LYS A 93 -3.50 -2.70 -2.61
CA LYS A 93 -2.93 -1.33 -2.55
C LYS A 93 -3.93 -0.24 -2.94
N SER A 94 -4.94 -0.57 -3.73
CA SER A 94 -6.08 0.30 -4.05
C SER A 94 -7.32 -0.52 -4.40
N ILE A 95 -8.49 0.09 -4.28
CA ILE A 95 -9.80 -0.49 -4.63
C ILE A 95 -10.55 0.46 -5.55
N ILE A 96 -11.17 -0.08 -6.59
CA ILE A 96 -12.11 0.64 -7.46
C ILE A 96 -13.53 0.51 -6.93
N LEU A 97 -14.17 1.66 -6.72
CA LEU A 97 -15.57 1.80 -6.35
C LEU A 97 -16.36 2.31 -7.55
N ASP A 98 -17.55 1.76 -7.78
CA ASP A 98 -18.46 2.16 -8.84
C ASP A 98 -19.57 3.08 -8.28
N ARG A 99 -19.94 4.09 -9.05
CA ARG A 99 -20.94 5.08 -8.67
C ARG A 99 -22.34 4.47 -8.67
N GLU A 100 -23.11 4.72 -7.62
CA GLU A 100 -24.51 4.32 -7.53
C GLU A 100 -25.44 5.35 -8.20
N GLY A 101 -25.84 5.02 -9.44
CA GLY A 101 -26.81 5.80 -10.20
C GLY A 101 -26.42 7.27 -10.35
N LYS A 102 -27.36 8.17 -10.01
CA LYS A 102 -27.13 9.63 -10.06
C LYS A 102 -26.60 10.20 -8.75
N SER A 103 -26.61 9.42 -7.66
CA SER A 103 -26.15 9.86 -6.35
C SER A 103 -24.63 10.11 -6.34
N LYS A 104 -24.12 10.88 -5.37
CA LYS A 104 -22.67 11.01 -5.13
C LYS A 104 -22.21 9.92 -4.17
N ILE A 105 -22.50 8.65 -4.46
CA ILE A 105 -22.11 7.50 -3.65
C ILE A 105 -21.35 6.54 -4.55
N TRP A 106 -20.21 6.02 -4.08
CA TRP A 106 -19.46 4.96 -4.76
C TRP A 106 -19.29 3.76 -3.84
N LYS A 107 -19.51 2.55 -4.36
CA LYS A 107 -19.45 1.30 -3.59
C LYS A 107 -18.50 0.29 -4.21
N SER A 108 -17.92 -0.57 -3.37
CA SER A 108 -17.18 -1.74 -3.83
C SER A 108 -18.10 -2.71 -4.57
N GLY A 109 -17.52 -3.47 -5.51
CA GLY A 109 -18.24 -4.56 -6.17
C GLY A 109 -18.45 -5.75 -5.23
N SER A 110 -19.43 -6.60 -5.54
CA SER A 110 -19.78 -7.80 -4.75
C SER A 110 -18.69 -8.87 -4.66
N HIS A 111 -17.64 -8.75 -5.47
CA HIS A 111 -16.46 -9.64 -5.44
C HIS A 111 -15.48 -9.27 -4.32
N ILE A 112 -15.66 -8.13 -3.66
CA ILE A 112 -14.87 -7.69 -2.51
C ILE A 112 -15.67 -8.07 -1.25
N ARG A 113 -15.02 -8.78 -0.32
CA ARG A 113 -15.67 -9.28 0.89
C ARG A 113 -16.17 -8.13 1.77
N GLU A 114 -15.35 -7.12 1.95
CA GLU A 114 -15.69 -5.93 2.74
C GLU A 114 -16.43 -4.89 1.88
N THR A 115 -17.41 -4.24 2.49
CA THR A 115 -18.20 -3.19 1.83
C THR A 115 -17.54 -1.84 2.04
N TYR A 116 -16.93 -1.31 0.98
CA TYR A 116 -16.36 0.03 0.97
C TYR A 116 -17.35 1.02 0.36
N VAL A 117 -17.62 2.12 1.05
CA VAL A 117 -18.50 3.18 0.58
C VAL A 117 -17.81 4.53 0.69
N LEU A 118 -17.67 5.23 -0.43
CA LEU A 118 -17.23 6.62 -0.48
C LEU A 118 -18.44 7.53 -0.61
N VAL A 119 -18.58 8.49 0.32
CA VAL A 119 -19.66 9.48 0.30
C VAL A 119 -19.14 10.89 0.60
N PRO A 120 -19.82 11.94 0.12
CA PRO A 120 -19.58 13.32 0.54
C PRO A 120 -19.62 13.46 2.06
N TYR A 121 -18.71 14.27 2.58
CA TYR A 121 -18.61 14.57 4.00
C TYR A 121 -18.31 16.05 4.19
N LYS A 122 -19.11 16.73 5.03
CA LYS A 122 -19.08 18.19 5.19
C LYS A 122 -19.23 18.92 3.84
N LYS A 123 -18.89 20.22 3.79
CA LYS A 123 -19.13 21.07 2.61
C LYS A 123 -18.32 20.67 1.37
N THR A 124 -17.11 20.12 1.55
CA THR A 124 -16.17 19.88 0.44
C THR A 124 -15.37 18.58 0.53
N GLY A 125 -15.60 17.77 1.58
CA GLY A 125 -14.83 16.56 1.85
C GLY A 125 -15.53 15.28 1.41
N TYR A 126 -14.88 14.17 1.70
CA TYR A 126 -15.40 12.82 1.53
C TYR A 126 -15.08 12.01 2.78
N GLN A 127 -15.83 10.94 3.01
CA GLN A 127 -15.47 9.93 3.98
C GLN A 127 -15.56 8.54 3.33
N ILE A 128 -14.72 7.63 3.82
CA ILE A 128 -14.74 6.22 3.44
C ILE A 128 -15.29 5.45 4.63
N LYS A 129 -16.32 4.63 4.36
CA LYS A 129 -16.81 3.62 5.28
C LYS A 129 -16.34 2.24 4.85
N LYS A 130 -16.00 1.40 5.81
CA LYS A 130 -15.77 -0.02 5.66
C LYS A 130 -16.76 -0.73 6.58
N ASP A 131 -17.66 -1.53 6.00
CA ASP A 131 -18.70 -2.27 6.73
C ASP A 131 -19.47 -1.33 7.69
N ASP A 132 -19.94 -0.21 7.14
CA ASP A 132 -20.66 0.89 7.82
C ASP A 132 -19.87 1.71 8.86
N VAL A 133 -18.63 1.33 9.16
CA VAL A 133 -17.73 2.08 10.05
C VAL A 133 -16.93 3.11 9.27
N VAL A 134 -16.93 4.37 9.70
CA VAL A 134 -16.09 5.43 9.10
C VAL A 134 -14.63 5.17 9.46
N ILE A 135 -13.79 4.96 8.44
CA ILE A 135 -12.36 4.68 8.60
C ILE A 135 -11.47 5.85 8.16
N TYR A 136 -11.96 6.71 7.25
CA TYR A 136 -11.23 7.91 6.81
C TYR A 136 -12.19 9.08 6.53
N GLN A 137 -11.79 10.32 6.82
CA GLN A 137 -12.55 11.55 6.49
C GLN A 137 -11.67 12.81 6.34
#